data_AF-T1PQM4-F1
#
_entry.id   AF-T1PQM4-F1
#
_cell.length_a   1.000
_cell.length_b   1.000
_cell.length_c   1.000
_cell.angle_alpha   90.00
_cell.angle_beta   90.00
_cell.angle_gamma   90.00
#
_symmetry.space_group_name_H-M   'P 1'
#
loop_
_entity.id
_entity.type
_entity.pdbx_description
1 polymer ?
#
loop_
_entity_poly.entity_id
_entity_poly.type
_entity_poly.pdbx_seq_one_letter_code
_entity_poly.pdbx_strand_id
1 'polypeptide(L)'
;MIRVWGGGLYESDTFYNLTDHYGLLVWQEMAFSGATYPMSNKDFVESVRVEVYQNAKRLAFHPSFAMIVTNDEIEWYLMKNKTEFGDDSERLEDEYRQLFMGTIRHELNVISRNDFNPRAGPMISTPSMGVEESKKDLSTEPQNPNYGDVHFWDDEKDLWDPDIYPRARFITEYGFQSLPIRSSWNRTMYPDDEIADIVVHRQHDPK
;
A
#
# COMPACT_ATOMS: atom_id res chain seq x y z
N MET A 1 10.60 -9.07 -7.40
CA MET A 1 10.32 -7.96 -6.47
C MET A 1 9.21 -8.42 -5.53
N ILE A 2 9.26 -8.04 -4.26
CA ILE A 2 8.20 -8.27 -3.28
C ILE A 2 7.73 -6.89 -2.80
N ARG A 3 6.42 -6.69 -2.80
CA ARG A 3 5.79 -5.51 -2.20
C ARG A 3 5.39 -5.85 -0.76
N VAL A 4 5.94 -5.12 0.19
CA VAL A 4 5.55 -5.20 1.61
C VAL A 4 4.41 -4.19 1.80
N TRP A 5 3.19 -4.70 1.73
CA TRP A 5 1.94 -3.93 1.71
C TRP A 5 1.68 -3.16 3.01
N GLY A 6 1.18 -1.93 2.87
CA GLY A 6 0.99 -0.97 3.96
C GLY A 6 -0.05 -1.34 5.01
N GLY A 7 -0.98 -2.26 4.74
CA GLY A 7 -1.89 -2.76 5.78
C GLY A 7 -1.31 -3.92 6.62
N GLY A 8 -0.07 -4.32 6.34
CA GLY A 8 0.67 -5.32 7.10
C GLY A 8 1.54 -4.71 8.21
N LEU A 9 2.75 -5.27 8.37
CA LEU A 9 3.75 -4.80 9.32
C LEU A 9 5.03 -4.43 8.56
N TYR A 10 5.88 -3.60 9.17
CA TYR A 10 7.29 -3.60 8.79
C TYR A 10 7.87 -4.98 9.11
N GLU A 11 8.46 -5.61 8.10
CA GLU A 11 8.91 -6.99 8.24
C GLU A 11 10.10 -7.14 9.20
N SER A 12 10.36 -8.39 9.59
CA SER A 12 11.49 -8.72 10.46
C SER A 12 12.85 -8.48 9.77
N ASP A 13 13.91 -8.27 10.55
CA ASP A 13 15.27 -8.18 9.98
C ASP A 13 15.65 -9.45 9.19
N THR A 14 15.15 -10.62 9.61
CA THR A 14 15.31 -11.89 8.89
C THR A 14 14.74 -11.81 7.48
N PHE A 15 13.56 -11.22 7.28
CA PHE A 15 12.97 -11.05 5.96
C PHE A 15 13.88 -10.23 5.06
N TYR A 16 14.31 -9.04 5.51
CA TYR A 16 15.14 -8.17 4.68
C TYR A 16 16.51 -8.78 4.40
N ASN A 17 17.13 -9.43 5.39
CA ASN A 17 18.39 -10.17 5.19
C ASN A 17 18.24 -11.29 4.14
N LEU A 18 17.11 -11.99 4.10
CA LEU A 18 16.85 -13.01 3.06
C LEU A 18 16.62 -12.37 1.70
N THR A 19 15.89 -11.25 1.62
CA THR A 19 15.71 -10.54 0.35
C THR A 19 17.04 -10.01 -0.21
N ASP A 20 17.94 -9.55 0.65
CA ASP A 20 19.31 -9.17 0.26
C ASP A 20 20.07 -10.38 -0.28
N HIS A 21 20.06 -11.48 0.47
CA HIS A 21 20.77 -12.70 0.12
C HIS A 21 20.31 -13.29 -1.22
N TYR A 22 19.01 -13.27 -1.49
CA TYR A 22 18.42 -13.82 -2.72
C TYR A 22 18.30 -12.80 -3.86
N GLY A 23 18.67 -11.53 -3.63
CA GLY A 23 18.55 -10.48 -4.65
C GLY A 23 17.10 -10.13 -5.02
N LEU A 24 16.17 -10.23 -4.06
CA LEU A 24 14.75 -9.92 -4.26
C LEU A 24 14.49 -8.46 -3.91
N LEU A 25 14.26 -7.60 -4.91
CA LEU A 25 13.93 -6.20 -4.66
C LEU A 25 12.68 -6.05 -3.78
N VAL A 26 12.71 -5.11 -2.84
CA VAL A 26 11.63 -4.79 -1.92
C VAL A 26 11.06 -3.40 -2.24
N TRP A 27 9.76 -3.37 -2.50
CA TRP A 27 8.93 -2.17 -2.51
C TRP A 27 8.27 -2.06 -1.14
N GLN A 28 8.64 -1.04 -0.35
CA GLN A 28 8.20 -0.90 1.04
C GLN A 28 7.17 0.22 1.19
N GLU A 29 6.00 -0.10 1.73
CA GLU A 29 5.06 0.91 2.25
C GLU A 29 5.26 1.15 3.73
N MET A 30 4.95 2.37 4.19
CA MET A 30 4.71 2.59 5.62
C MET A 30 3.39 1.93 6.00
N ALA A 31 3.19 1.62 7.29
CA ALA A 31 2.07 0.81 7.78
C ALA A 31 0.71 1.56 7.81
N PHE A 32 0.31 2.12 6.67
CA PHE A 32 -0.94 2.87 6.47
C PHE A 32 -1.64 2.38 5.19
N SER A 33 -2.93 2.04 5.29
CA SER A 33 -3.70 1.53 4.16
C SER A 33 -5.18 1.86 4.27
N GLY A 34 -5.80 2.28 3.16
CA GLY A 34 -7.25 2.23 2.94
C GLY A 34 -8.14 2.96 3.98
N ALA A 35 -7.61 3.91 4.74
CA ALA A 35 -8.32 4.57 5.83
C ALA A 35 -7.84 6.01 6.06
N THR A 36 -8.66 6.82 6.74
CA THR A 36 -8.26 8.13 7.25
C THR A 36 -7.61 8.00 8.62
N TYR A 37 -6.70 8.93 8.93
CA TYR A 37 -5.90 8.91 10.17
C TYR A 37 -6.01 10.24 10.92
N PRO A 38 -6.05 10.22 12.28
CA PRO A 38 -6.46 11.37 13.07
C PRO A 38 -5.35 12.42 13.21
N MET A 39 -5.25 13.35 12.27
CA MET A 39 -4.24 14.42 12.27
C MET A 39 -4.39 15.41 13.45
N SER A 40 -5.61 15.56 13.99
CA SER A 40 -5.87 16.43 15.14
C SER A 40 -5.27 15.92 16.46
N ASN A 41 -4.92 14.63 16.52
CA ASN A 41 -4.28 14.02 17.68
C ASN A 41 -2.76 14.14 17.57
N LYS A 42 -2.17 15.09 18.32
CA LYS A 42 -0.72 15.34 18.30
C LYS A 42 0.12 14.16 18.79
N ASP A 43 -0.37 13.38 19.76
CA ASP A 43 0.35 12.22 20.26
C ASP A 43 0.40 11.11 19.21
N PHE A 44 -0.69 10.94 18.44
CA PHE A 44 -0.71 10.05 17.28
C PHE A 44 0.31 10.51 16.22
N VAL A 45 0.30 11.79 15.85
CA VAL A 45 1.23 12.33 14.84
C VAL A 45 2.69 12.16 15.30
N GLU A 46 3.00 12.41 16.57
CA GLU A 46 4.35 12.21 17.09
C GLU A 46 4.75 10.73 17.07
N SER A 47 3.84 9.82 17.42
CA SER A 47 4.07 8.38 17.30
C SER A 47 4.40 7.98 15.86
N VAL A 48 3.64 8.48 14.88
CA VAL A 48 3.88 8.23 13.44
C VAL A 48 5.25 8.73 13.01
N ARG A 49 5.65 9.94 13.45
CA ARG A 49 6.97 10.50 13.11
C ARG A 49 8.10 9.60 13.59
N VAL A 50 8.02 9.16 14.84
CA VAL A 50 9.02 8.26 15.44
C VAL A 50 9.07 6.92 14.70
N GLU A 51 7.90 6.33 14.43
CA GLU A 51 7.77 5.05 13.71
C GLU A 51 8.40 5.10 12.32
N VAL A 52 8.02 6.10 11.51
CA VAL A 52 8.49 6.28 10.14
C VAL A 52 9.99 6.55 10.10
N TYR A 53 10.48 7.45 10.94
CA TYR A 53 11.89 7.78 11.03
C TYR A 53 12.74 6.54 11.39
N GLN A 54 12.32 5.79 12.40
CA GLN A 54 13.05 4.62 12.87
C GLN A 54 13.06 3.49 11.82
N ASN A 55 11.91 3.19 11.22
CA ASN A 55 11.83 2.13 10.20
C ASN A 55 12.58 2.52 8.92
N ALA A 56 12.44 3.77 8.44
CA ALA A 56 13.20 4.22 7.28
C ALA A 56 14.71 4.03 7.49
N LYS A 57 15.24 4.48 8.64
CA LYS A 57 16.66 4.27 8.97
C LYS A 57 17.06 2.80 9.07
N ARG A 58 16.21 1.97 9.70
CA ARG A 58 16.44 0.53 9.83
C ARG A 58 16.54 -0.13 8.45
N LEU A 59 15.71 0.27 7.50
CA LEU A 59 15.64 -0.36 6.18
C LEU A 59 16.70 0.16 5.19
N ALA A 60 17.21 1.38 5.41
CA ALA A 60 18.03 2.11 4.45
C ALA A 60 19.35 1.45 4.04
N PHE A 61 19.88 0.49 4.80
CA PHE A 61 21.14 -0.19 4.48
C PHE A 61 20.96 -1.46 3.65
N HIS A 62 19.74 -1.98 3.54
CA HIS A 62 19.46 -3.19 2.77
C HIS A 62 19.58 -2.91 1.26
N PRO A 63 20.43 -3.64 0.51
CA PRO A 63 20.49 -3.52 -0.95
C PRO A 63 19.21 -3.97 -1.65
N SER A 64 18.39 -4.83 -1.04
CA SER A 64 17.09 -5.21 -1.59
C SER A 64 16.10 -4.05 -1.60
N PHE A 65 16.23 -3.09 -0.69
CA PHE A 65 15.31 -1.98 -0.52
C PHE A 65 15.38 -1.00 -1.71
N ALA A 66 14.40 -1.14 -2.60
CA ALA A 66 14.36 -0.50 -3.90
C ALA A 66 13.55 0.80 -3.90
N MET A 67 12.37 0.79 -3.27
CA MET A 67 11.46 1.94 -3.20
C MET A 67 10.74 2.04 -1.87
N ILE A 68 10.32 3.24 -1.53
CA ILE A 68 9.54 3.55 -0.34
C ILE A 68 8.32 4.39 -0.69
N VAL A 69 7.20 4.07 -0.05
CA VAL A 69 5.90 4.71 -0.28
C VAL A 69 5.27 5.07 1.06
N THR A 70 4.56 6.19 1.12
CA THR A 70 4.00 6.66 2.39
C THR A 70 2.73 5.92 2.82
N ASN A 71 1.95 5.38 1.89
CA ASN A 71 0.73 4.64 2.19
C ASN A 71 0.24 3.81 0.99
N ASP A 72 -0.75 2.98 1.28
CA ASP A 72 -1.52 2.19 0.31
C ASP A 72 -2.97 2.70 0.19
N GLU A 73 -3.39 2.99 -1.05
CA GLU A 73 -4.74 3.32 -1.51
C GLU A 73 -5.47 4.46 -0.78
N ILE A 74 -4.85 5.25 0.10
CA ILE A 74 -5.60 6.26 0.88
C ILE A 74 -6.09 7.40 -0.02
N GLU A 75 -5.28 7.83 -0.99
CA GLU A 75 -5.70 8.82 -1.99
C GLU A 75 -6.90 8.34 -2.81
N TRP A 76 -6.87 7.07 -3.22
CA TRP A 76 -7.98 6.43 -3.94
C TRP A 76 -9.22 6.25 -3.06
N TYR A 77 -9.03 5.89 -1.79
CA TYR A 77 -10.07 5.77 -0.78
C TYR A 77 -10.79 7.09 -0.54
N LEU A 78 -10.04 8.19 -0.39
CA LEU A 78 -10.58 9.55 -0.25
C LEU A 78 -11.42 9.93 -1.47
N MET A 79 -10.89 9.68 -2.67
CA MET A 79 -11.57 9.99 -3.93
C MET A 79 -12.87 9.18 -4.11
N LYS A 80 -12.84 7.87 -3.85
CA LYS A 80 -14.01 6.98 -4.00
C LYS A 80 -15.14 7.28 -3.01
N ASN A 81 -14.79 7.58 -1.76
CA ASN A 81 -15.76 7.77 -0.68
C ASN A 81 -16.11 9.24 -0.44
N LYS A 82 -15.69 10.14 -1.35
CA LYS A 82 -15.88 11.60 -1.25
C LYS A 82 -17.33 12.00 -0.90
N THR A 83 -18.30 11.37 -1.56
CA THR A 83 -19.74 11.62 -1.31
C THR A 83 -20.18 11.15 0.07
N GLU A 84 -19.65 10.05 0.57
CA GLU A 84 -19.98 9.50 1.89
C GLU A 84 -19.43 10.37 3.03
N PHE A 85 -18.28 11.01 2.82
CA PHE A 85 -17.70 11.95 3.78
C PHE A 85 -18.45 13.27 3.90
N GLY A 86 -19.22 13.66 2.87
CA GLY A 86 -19.98 14.91 2.88
C GLY A 86 -19.11 16.13 3.22
N ASP A 87 -19.53 16.90 4.23
CA ASP A 87 -18.86 18.14 4.66
C ASP A 87 -17.44 17.91 5.22
N ASP A 88 -17.09 16.68 5.60
CA ASP A 88 -15.76 16.34 6.10
C ASP A 88 -14.73 16.10 4.99
N SER A 89 -15.16 15.98 3.73
CA SER A 89 -14.26 15.61 2.61
C SER A 89 -13.06 16.54 2.49
N GLU A 90 -13.26 17.86 2.54
CA GLU A 90 -12.16 18.84 2.39
C GLU A 90 -11.18 18.74 3.57
N ARG A 91 -11.70 18.60 4.79
CA ARG A 91 -10.89 18.39 5.99
C ARG A 91 -10.05 17.12 5.88
N LEU A 92 -10.64 16.00 5.45
CA LEU A 92 -9.93 14.71 5.34
C LEU A 92 -8.83 14.74 4.26
N GLU A 93 -9.09 15.39 3.12
CA GLU A 93 -8.07 15.61 2.10
C GLU A 93 -6.90 16.47 2.64
N ASP A 94 -7.19 17.51 3.42
CA ASP A 94 -6.16 18.36 4.03
C ASP A 94 -5.39 17.65 5.15
N GLU A 95 -6.04 16.80 5.94
CA GLU A 95 -5.39 15.94 6.92
C GLU A 95 -4.45 14.93 6.24
N TYR A 96 -4.87 14.35 5.11
CA TYR A 96 -4.00 13.49 4.28
C TYR A 96 -2.78 14.24 3.77
N ARG A 97 -2.96 15.45 3.19
CA ARG A 97 -1.85 16.29 2.72
C ARG A 97 -0.86 16.58 3.85
N GLN A 98 -1.35 16.92 5.04
CA GLN A 98 -0.51 17.23 6.20
C GLN A 98 0.27 15.99 6.69
N LEU A 99 -0.38 14.83 6.77
CA LEU A 99 0.25 13.63 7.30
C LEU A 99 1.21 12.99 6.28
N PHE A 100 0.72 12.62 5.10
CA PHE A 100 1.47 11.79 4.16
C PHE A 100 2.44 12.60 3.31
N MET A 101 1.97 13.71 2.70
CA MET A 101 2.80 14.56 1.85
C MET A 101 3.68 15.52 2.65
N GLY A 102 3.24 15.92 3.84
CA GLY A 102 3.96 16.79 4.76
C GLY A 102 4.85 16.01 5.72
N THR A 103 4.25 15.36 6.71
CA THR A 103 4.95 14.79 7.87
C THR A 103 5.76 13.54 7.52
N ILE A 104 5.11 12.49 7.00
CA ILE A 104 5.76 11.20 6.69
C ILE A 104 6.82 11.39 5.61
N ARG A 105 6.48 12.04 4.49
CA ARG A 105 7.45 12.36 3.44
C ARG A 105 8.65 13.15 3.99
N HIS A 106 8.43 14.07 4.93
CA HIS A 106 9.52 14.80 5.57
C HIS A 106 10.44 13.88 6.37
N GLU A 107 9.89 13.03 7.24
CA GLU A 107 10.67 12.10 8.07
C GLU A 107 11.45 11.08 7.22
N LEU A 108 10.89 10.67 6.07
CA LEU A 108 11.58 9.81 5.10
C LEU A 108 12.83 10.47 4.47
N ASN A 109 13.03 11.79 4.60
CA ASN A 109 14.28 12.41 4.14
C ASN A 109 15.51 11.97 4.95
N VAL A 110 15.33 11.28 6.08
CA VAL A 110 16.46 10.71 6.84
C VAL A 110 17.30 9.73 6.02
N ILE A 111 16.72 9.10 4.98
CA ILE A 111 17.41 8.17 4.10
C ILE A 111 17.86 8.81 2.78
N SER A 112 17.54 10.08 2.57
CA SER A 112 18.00 10.87 1.42
C SER A 112 19.50 11.15 1.54
N ARG A 113 20.22 11.06 0.41
CA ARG A 113 21.66 11.26 0.33
C ARG A 113 22.01 12.37 -0.66
N ASN A 114 22.88 13.30 -0.25
CA ASN A 114 23.29 14.45 -1.06
C ASN A 114 24.39 14.12 -2.08
N ASP A 115 25.16 13.05 -1.84
CA ASP A 115 26.31 12.63 -2.64
C ASP A 115 25.91 11.68 -3.78
N PHE A 116 24.95 10.80 -3.53
CA PHE A 116 24.37 9.89 -4.50
C PHE A 116 23.02 9.41 -3.97
N ASN A 117 21.93 9.71 -4.67
CA ASN A 117 20.62 9.17 -4.33
C ASN A 117 20.28 8.00 -5.27
N PRO A 118 20.59 6.74 -4.91
CA PRO A 118 20.24 5.58 -5.74
C PRO A 118 18.74 5.30 -5.76
N ARG A 119 17.96 5.92 -4.88
CA ARG A 119 16.53 5.62 -4.70
C ARG A 119 15.71 6.74 -5.30
N ALA A 120 14.66 6.38 -6.02
CA ALA A 120 13.57 7.31 -6.25
C ALA A 120 13.10 7.82 -4.88
N GLY A 121 12.87 9.14 -4.77
CA GLY A 121 12.33 9.71 -3.53
C GLY A 121 11.03 9.00 -3.12
N PRO A 122 10.56 9.20 -1.88
CA PRO A 122 9.35 8.54 -1.43
C PRO A 122 8.19 8.88 -2.38
N MET A 123 7.54 7.83 -2.90
CA MET A 123 6.25 7.99 -3.55
C MET A 123 5.19 8.30 -2.50
N ILE A 124 4.15 9.05 -2.86
CA ILE A 124 3.12 9.40 -1.87
C ILE A 124 2.25 8.16 -1.64
N SER A 125 1.57 7.64 -2.65
CA SER A 125 0.62 6.53 -2.51
C SER A 125 0.94 5.37 -3.47
N THR A 126 0.18 4.30 -3.38
CA THR A 126 -0.09 3.35 -4.47
C THR A 126 -1.59 3.08 -4.53
N PRO A 127 -2.26 3.11 -5.69
CA PRO A 127 -1.73 3.56 -6.97
C PRO A 127 -1.35 5.05 -6.91
N SER A 128 -0.38 5.45 -7.73
CA SER A 128 0.16 6.82 -7.76
C SER A 128 0.31 7.35 -9.18
N MET A 129 0.30 8.67 -9.30
CA MET A 129 0.65 9.37 -10.54
C MET A 129 2.17 9.49 -10.76
N GLY A 130 2.98 8.89 -9.88
CA GLY A 130 4.44 8.94 -9.90
C GLY A 130 4.95 10.37 -9.73
N VAL A 131 5.82 10.83 -10.64
CA VAL A 131 6.40 12.19 -10.57
C VAL A 131 5.33 13.28 -10.70
N GLU A 132 4.23 13.02 -11.42
CA GLU A 132 3.16 14.01 -11.60
C GLU A 132 2.38 14.29 -10.30
N GLU A 133 2.38 13.35 -9.35
CA GLU A 133 1.78 13.50 -8.01
C GLU A 133 2.46 14.59 -7.15
N SER A 134 3.67 15.02 -7.55
CA SER A 134 4.43 16.05 -6.84
C SER A 134 3.83 17.47 -6.92
N LYS A 135 2.71 17.67 -7.63
CA LYS A 135 2.04 18.97 -7.85
C LYS A 135 1.24 19.52 -6.66
N LYS A 136 1.40 18.95 -5.46
CA LYS A 136 0.76 19.32 -4.17
C LYS A 136 -0.71 18.94 -4.01
N ASP A 137 -1.45 18.82 -5.10
CA ASP A 137 -2.85 18.41 -5.06
C ASP A 137 -3.00 16.90 -5.22
N LEU A 138 -4.01 16.34 -4.54
CA LEU A 138 -4.51 14.99 -4.76
C LEU A 138 -4.93 14.84 -6.21
N SER A 139 -4.56 13.73 -6.84
CA SER A 139 -5.01 13.36 -8.16
C SER A 139 -6.51 13.10 -8.17
N THR A 140 -7.19 13.63 -9.18
CA THR A 140 -8.58 13.27 -9.48
C THR A 140 -8.68 11.93 -10.22
N GLU A 141 -7.55 11.36 -10.65
CA GLU A 141 -7.46 10.10 -11.39
C GLU A 141 -6.21 9.30 -10.97
N PRO A 142 -6.06 8.86 -9.71
CA PRO A 142 -4.84 8.19 -9.24
C PRO A 142 -4.59 6.83 -9.91
N GLN A 143 -5.56 6.29 -10.65
CA GLN A 143 -5.45 5.06 -11.46
C GLN A 143 -5.24 5.34 -12.96
N ASN A 144 -4.80 6.54 -13.35
CA ASN A 144 -4.59 6.87 -14.76
C ASN A 144 -3.44 6.00 -15.35
N PRO A 145 -3.70 5.14 -16.35
CA PRO A 145 -2.72 4.16 -16.83
C PRO A 145 -1.51 4.80 -17.54
N ASN A 146 -1.57 6.11 -17.86
CA ASN A 146 -0.46 6.80 -18.51
C ASN A 146 0.65 7.21 -17.53
N TYR A 147 0.40 7.16 -16.22
CA TYR A 147 1.30 7.60 -15.15
C TYR A 147 1.47 6.49 -14.10
N GLY A 148 2.47 6.67 -13.22
CA GLY A 148 2.86 5.77 -12.13
C GLY A 148 2.42 4.30 -12.21
N ASP A 149 1.51 3.90 -11.32
CA ASP A 149 1.05 2.52 -11.17
C ASP A 149 -0.48 2.41 -10.98
N VAL A 150 -1.02 1.21 -11.21
CA VAL A 150 -2.46 0.91 -11.21
C VAL A 150 -2.74 -0.36 -10.40
N HIS A 151 -3.87 -0.37 -9.68
CA HIS A 151 -4.44 -1.52 -8.98
C HIS A 151 -5.70 -2.00 -9.73
N PHE A 152 -5.67 -3.23 -10.26
CA PHE A 152 -6.76 -3.75 -11.11
C PHE A 152 -7.46 -4.97 -10.50
N TRP A 153 -8.77 -4.82 -10.26
CA TRP A 153 -9.65 -5.87 -9.78
C TRP A 153 -10.96 -5.84 -10.58
N ASP A 154 -11.36 -6.94 -11.21
CA ASP A 154 -12.62 -7.05 -11.95
C ASP A 154 -13.10 -8.50 -11.92
N ASP A 155 -14.23 -8.78 -11.29
CA ASP A 155 -14.77 -10.15 -11.13
C ASP A 155 -16.00 -10.40 -12.03
N GLU A 156 -16.44 -9.37 -12.76
CA GLU A 156 -17.71 -9.38 -13.49
C GLU A 156 -17.54 -9.59 -14.99
N LYS A 157 -16.41 -9.13 -15.55
CA LYS A 157 -16.13 -9.25 -16.99
C LYS A 157 -15.59 -10.63 -17.36
N ASP A 158 -15.61 -10.92 -18.66
CA ASP A 158 -14.91 -12.07 -19.20
C ASP A 158 -13.40 -11.89 -19.05
N LEU A 159 -12.81 -12.61 -18.10
CA LEU A 159 -11.38 -12.54 -17.78
C LEU A 159 -10.48 -13.13 -18.87
N TRP A 160 -11.05 -13.73 -19.91
CA TRP A 160 -10.29 -14.14 -21.09
C TRP A 160 -10.24 -13.06 -22.16
N ASP A 161 -11.01 -11.98 -22.03
CA ASP A 161 -10.92 -10.83 -22.92
C ASP A 161 -9.71 -9.96 -22.53
N PRO A 162 -8.65 -9.88 -23.35
CA PRO A 162 -7.46 -9.10 -23.00
C PRO A 162 -7.71 -7.58 -22.99
N ASP A 163 -8.80 -7.09 -23.58
CA ASP A 163 -9.08 -5.66 -23.66
C ASP A 163 -9.67 -5.08 -22.36
N ILE A 164 -10.02 -5.92 -21.38
CA ILE A 164 -10.47 -5.45 -20.06
C ILE A 164 -9.31 -4.92 -19.20
N TYR A 165 -8.08 -5.36 -19.48
CA TYR A 165 -6.92 -5.06 -18.65
C TYR A 165 -6.31 -3.69 -18.99
N PRO A 166 -5.95 -2.88 -17.99
CA PRO A 166 -5.38 -1.57 -18.22
C PRO A 166 -4.00 -1.68 -18.85
N ARG A 167 -3.77 -0.90 -19.91
CA ARG A 167 -2.44 -0.74 -20.53
C ARG A 167 -1.60 0.27 -19.74
N ALA A 168 -1.35 -0.05 -18.47
CA ALA A 168 -0.67 0.82 -17.50
C ALA A 168 0.86 0.83 -17.65
N ARG A 169 1.52 1.82 -17.03
CA ARG A 169 2.99 1.87 -16.94
C ARG A 169 3.55 0.78 -16.03
N PHE A 170 2.87 0.53 -14.91
CA PHE A 170 3.16 -0.53 -13.97
C PHE A 170 1.85 -0.98 -13.29
N ILE A 171 1.71 -2.27 -13.01
CA ILE A 171 0.57 -2.81 -12.24
C ILE A 171 1.15 -3.37 -10.94
N THR A 172 0.89 -2.69 -9.83
CA THR A 172 1.36 -3.03 -8.48
C THR A 172 0.44 -4.00 -7.78
N GLU A 173 -0.84 -4.00 -8.13
CA GLU A 173 -1.82 -4.97 -7.65
C GLU A 173 -2.75 -5.44 -8.78
N TYR A 174 -2.99 -6.75 -8.80
CA TYR A 174 -4.07 -7.39 -9.52
C TYR A 174 -4.25 -8.80 -8.95
N GLY A 175 -5.45 -9.35 -9.02
CA GLY A 175 -5.67 -10.70 -8.54
C GLY A 175 -7.09 -11.20 -8.69
N PHE A 176 -7.23 -12.50 -8.37
CA PHE A 176 -8.49 -13.21 -8.31
C PHE A 176 -8.46 -14.13 -7.11
N GLN A 177 -9.59 -14.26 -6.43
CA GLN A 177 -9.69 -15.15 -5.28
C GLN A 177 -9.69 -16.63 -5.72
N SER A 178 -9.10 -17.49 -4.89
CA SER A 178 -9.20 -18.94 -5.04
C SER A 178 -9.23 -19.63 -3.67
N LEU A 179 -9.76 -20.85 -3.63
CA LEU A 179 -9.74 -21.64 -2.40
C LEU A 179 -8.35 -22.26 -2.19
N PRO A 180 -7.83 -22.29 -0.95
CA PRO A 180 -6.62 -23.03 -0.63
C PRO A 180 -6.86 -24.54 -0.77
N ILE A 181 -5.77 -25.30 -0.94
CA ILE A 181 -5.81 -26.76 -1.05
C ILE A 181 -6.49 -27.41 0.17
N ARG A 182 -7.18 -28.55 -0.04
CA ARG A 182 -7.91 -29.29 1.01
C ARG A 182 -7.08 -29.55 2.27
N SER A 183 -5.79 -29.83 2.11
CA SER A 183 -4.89 -30.08 3.24
C SER A 183 -4.66 -28.86 4.14
N SER A 184 -4.80 -27.63 3.62
CA SER A 184 -4.76 -26.41 4.43
C SER A 184 -5.99 -26.29 5.33
N TRP A 185 -7.18 -26.61 4.81
CA TRP A 185 -8.41 -26.63 5.59
C TRP A 185 -8.33 -27.62 6.75
N ASN A 186 -7.90 -28.85 6.46
CA ASN A 186 -7.77 -29.93 7.45
C ASN A 186 -6.89 -29.59 8.65
N ARG A 187 -5.94 -28.64 8.53
CA ARG A 187 -5.09 -28.20 9.66
C ARG A 187 -5.85 -27.42 10.73
N THR A 188 -7.04 -26.94 10.41
CA THR A 188 -7.83 -26.05 11.27
C THR A 188 -9.26 -26.53 11.50
N MET A 189 -9.63 -27.67 10.91
CA MET A 189 -10.94 -28.29 11.08
C MET A 189 -10.92 -29.25 12.26
N TYR A 190 -11.98 -29.23 13.06
CA TYR A 190 -12.32 -30.26 14.04
C TYR A 190 -13.10 -31.40 13.37
N PRO A 191 -13.20 -32.58 14.01
CA PRO A 191 -13.91 -33.73 13.45
C PRO A 191 -15.38 -33.47 13.11
N ASP A 192 -16.04 -32.58 13.85
CA ASP A 192 -17.46 -32.27 13.69
C ASP A 192 -17.72 -31.07 12.75
N ASP A 193 -16.67 -30.47 12.18
CA ASP A 193 -16.81 -29.32 11.29
C ASP A 193 -17.21 -29.73 9.87
N GLU A 194 -18.19 -29.03 9.29
CA GLU A 194 -18.47 -29.08 7.86
C GLU A 194 -17.60 -28.09 7.09
N ILE A 195 -16.92 -28.55 6.03
CA ILE A 195 -16.05 -27.66 5.24
C ILE A 195 -16.83 -26.48 4.62
N ALA A 196 -18.07 -26.70 4.21
CA ALA A 196 -18.88 -25.66 3.59
C ALA A 196 -19.11 -24.49 4.55
N ASP A 197 -19.46 -24.77 5.81
CA ASP A 197 -19.68 -23.76 6.84
C ASP A 197 -18.41 -22.97 7.13
N ILE A 198 -17.26 -23.65 7.20
CA ILE A 198 -15.97 -22.98 7.41
C ILE A 198 -15.59 -22.10 6.22
N VAL A 199 -15.80 -22.58 4.99
CA VAL A 199 -15.50 -21.80 3.78
C VAL A 199 -16.33 -20.52 3.77
N VAL A 200 -17.64 -20.61 4.06
CA VAL A 200 -18.52 -19.43 4.13
C VAL A 200 -18.10 -18.52 5.27
N HIS A 201 -17.83 -19.06 6.46
CA HIS A 201 -17.42 -18.26 7.62
C HIS A 201 -16.10 -17.52 7.40
N ARG A 202 -15.15 -18.11 6.67
CA ARG A 202 -13.83 -17.52 6.40
C ARG A 202 -13.75 -16.73 5.10
N GLN A 203 -14.84 -16.63 4.33
CA GLN A 203 -14.92 -15.72 3.22
C GLN A 203 -15.08 -14.29 3.74
N HIS A 204 -14.07 -13.46 3.53
CA HIS A 204 -14.06 -12.06 3.95
C HIS A 204 -14.03 -11.10 2.76
N ASP A 205 -13.98 -11.61 1.52
CA ASP A 205 -14.34 -10.81 0.37
C ASP A 205 -15.88 -10.67 0.37
N PRO A 206 -16.44 -9.45 0.38
CA PRO A 206 -17.88 -9.24 0.43
C PRO A 206 -18.62 -9.66 -0.85
N LYS A 207 -17.90 -9.99 -1.93
CA LYS A 207 -18.46 -10.43 -3.20
C LYS A 207 -18.67 -11.95 -3.27
#